data_AF-A0A059AYG9-F1
#
_entry.id   AF-A0A059AYG9-F1
#
_cell.length_a   1.000
_cell.length_b   1.000
_cell.length_c   1.000
_cell.angle_alpha   90.00
_cell.angle_beta   90.00
_cell.angle_gamma   90.00
#
_symmetry.space_group_name_H-M   'P 1'
#
loop_
_entity.id
_entity.type
_entity.pdbx_description
1 polymer ?
#
loop_
_entity_poly.entity_id
_entity_poly.type
_entity_poly.pdbx_seq_one_letter_code
_entity_poly.pdbx_strand_id
1 'polypeptide(L)'
;MLVAELKSQPGGAVRVVDHFRYAMFCLLVLMCFRDGLKEKQIKQIEGVQRQLLLGQWRFNVLNFWPRLSKLVLWKQWKEFYELYECRKQVLMPLIRARLKAKREQLSKVKEDGNDGDGDWIVLYVDTLLDVELPEEKRKLEEDEIVSLSWEFLIAGTDSTSTALQWIMVMQPTLKTGSLDQEDQPAFKLDETEKL
;
A
#
# COMPACT_ATOMS: atom_id res chain seq x y z
N MET A 1 -2.41 0.97 20.42
CA MET A 1 -1.16 1.78 20.46
C MET A 1 -1.37 3.17 19.86
N LEU A 2 -1.89 3.30 18.63
CA LEU A 2 -2.14 4.61 17.98
C LEU A 2 -3.06 5.58 18.76
N VAL A 3 -4.14 5.09 19.37
CA VAL A 3 -5.09 5.93 20.13
C VAL A 3 -4.49 6.42 21.46
N ALA A 4 -3.51 5.69 22.01
CA ALA A 4 -2.84 6.08 23.25
C ALA A 4 -1.83 7.22 23.02
N GLU A 5 -1.12 7.19 21.89
CA GLU A 5 -0.16 8.22 21.50
C GLU A 5 -0.86 9.55 21.16
N LEU A 6 -2.04 9.49 20.53
CA LEU A 6 -2.84 10.68 20.21
C LEU A 6 -3.39 11.40 21.45
N LYS A 7 -3.56 10.69 22.57
CA LYS A 7 -4.05 11.26 23.84
C LYS A 7 -2.95 11.86 24.71
N SER A 8 -1.67 11.55 24.46
CA SER A 8 -0.56 11.96 25.34
C SER A 8 0.09 13.30 24.99
N GLN A 9 -0.23 13.91 23.84
CA GLN A 9 0.35 15.20 23.43
C GLN A 9 -0.66 16.35 23.49
N PRO A 10 -0.66 17.16 24.56
CA PRO A 10 -1.43 18.40 24.61
C PRO A 10 -0.70 19.47 23.78
N GLY A 11 -1.25 19.84 22.62
CA GLY A 11 -0.82 21.01 21.85
C GLY A 11 0.29 20.81 20.80
N GLY A 12 0.73 19.58 20.54
CA GLY A 12 1.65 19.28 19.44
C GLY A 12 0.92 19.20 18.09
N ALA A 13 1.38 19.93 17.08
CA ALA A 13 0.93 19.72 15.70
C ALA A 13 1.38 18.33 15.21
N VAL A 14 0.52 17.33 15.39
CA VAL A 14 0.81 15.96 14.93
C VAL A 14 0.70 15.91 13.41
N ARG A 15 1.76 15.46 12.74
CA ARG A 15 1.70 15.11 11.31
C ARG A 15 0.90 13.83 11.15
N VAL A 16 -0.42 13.99 11.04
CA VAL A 16 -1.39 12.90 10.83
C VAL A 16 -1.04 12.07 9.59
N VAL A 17 -0.44 12.71 8.58
CA VAL A 17 0.05 12.10 7.34
C VAL A 17 0.98 10.91 7.57
N ASP A 18 1.97 11.03 8.47
CA ASP A 18 2.92 9.94 8.70
C ASP A 18 2.27 8.75 9.38
N HIS A 19 1.29 9.03 10.24
CA HIS A 19 0.54 8.01 10.95
C HIS A 19 -0.33 7.20 10.00
N PHE A 20 -0.99 7.87 9.03
CA PHE A 20 -1.73 7.17 7.99
C PHE A 20 -0.82 6.36 7.08
N ARG A 21 0.31 6.92 6.65
CA ARG A 21 1.27 6.19 5.82
C ARG A 21 1.78 4.95 6.53
N TYR A 22 2.17 5.07 7.79
CA TYR A 22 2.62 3.94 8.60
C TYR A 22 1.52 2.89 8.79
N ALA A 23 0.29 3.32 9.09
CA ALA A 23 -0.84 2.41 9.29
C ALA A 23 -1.20 1.66 8.00
N MET A 24 -1.32 2.37 6.87
CA MET A 24 -1.61 1.77 5.56
C MET A 24 -0.50 0.82 5.14
N PHE A 25 0.76 1.22 5.33
CA PHE A 25 1.91 0.35 5.07
C PHE A 25 1.85 -0.93 5.89
N CYS A 26 1.62 -0.84 7.20
CA CYS A 26 1.46 -2.01 8.07
C CYS A 26 0.32 -2.93 7.61
N LEU A 27 -0.82 -2.36 7.23
CA LEU A 27 -1.97 -3.14 6.74
C LEU A 27 -1.64 -3.89 5.45
N LEU A 28 -0.99 -3.24 4.49
CA LEU A 28 -0.63 -3.88 3.22
C LEU A 28 0.43 -4.98 3.43
N VAL A 29 1.40 -4.77 4.33
CA VAL A 29 2.36 -5.80 4.75
C VAL A 29 1.65 -7.01 5.36
N LEU A 30 0.65 -6.78 6.21
CA LEU A 30 -0.16 -7.86 6.80
C LEU A 30 -0.96 -8.62 5.74
N MET A 31 -1.55 -7.92 4.76
CA MET A 31 -2.26 -8.57 3.65
C MET A 31 -1.33 -9.43 2.77
N CYS A 32 -0.07 -9.02 2.60
CA CYS A 32 0.91 -9.76 1.82
C CYS A 32 1.50 -10.96 2.58
N PHE A 33 1.77 -10.82 3.89
CA PHE A 33 2.64 -11.76 4.62
C PHE A 33 2.03 -12.35 5.91
N ARG A 34 0.90 -11.81 6.39
CA ARG A 34 0.11 -12.20 7.59
C ARG A 34 0.87 -12.29 8.92
N ASP A 35 1.83 -13.20 9.01
CA ASP A 35 2.51 -13.60 10.24
C ASP A 35 4.02 -13.64 10.05
N GLY A 36 4.74 -12.88 10.88
CA GLY A 36 6.19 -13.04 11.06
C GLY A 36 7.04 -11.78 10.92
N LEU A 37 6.49 -10.66 10.44
CA LEU A 37 7.23 -9.41 10.41
C LEU A 37 7.34 -8.79 11.80
N LYS A 38 8.50 -8.98 12.43
CA LYS A 38 8.86 -8.22 13.63
C LYS A 38 8.86 -6.74 13.30
N GLU A 39 8.46 -5.88 14.25
CA GLU A 39 8.44 -4.41 14.08
C GLU A 39 9.75 -3.86 13.48
N LYS A 40 10.89 -4.48 13.79
CA LYS A 40 12.20 -4.17 13.21
C LYS A 40 12.25 -4.37 11.69
N GLN A 41 11.67 -5.44 11.15
CA GLN A 41 11.61 -5.69 9.71
C GLN A 41 10.65 -4.72 9.02
N ILE A 42 9.53 -4.40 9.66
CA ILE A 42 8.58 -3.40 9.15
C ILE A 42 9.29 -2.04 9.02
N LYS A 43 10.01 -1.61 10.06
CA LYS A 43 10.80 -0.37 10.03
C LYS A 43 11.92 -0.39 8.98
N GLN A 44 12.53 -1.56 8.72
CA GLN A 44 13.51 -1.70 7.65
C GLN A 44 12.87 -1.50 6.28
N ILE A 45 11.75 -2.16 6.00
CA ILE A 45 11.02 -2.01 4.73
C ILE A 45 10.54 -0.57 4.56
N GLU A 46 9.99 0.04 5.60
CA GLU A 46 9.58 1.45 5.60
C GLU A 46 10.76 2.39 5.31
N GLY A 47 11.92 2.12 5.90
CA GLY A 47 13.15 2.86 5.64
C GLY A 47 13.56 2.79 4.15
N VAL A 48 13.52 1.60 3.57
CA VAL A 48 13.81 1.38 2.14
C VAL A 48 12.76 2.07 1.26
N GLN A 49 11.48 1.99 1.61
CA GLN A 49 10.40 2.66 0.90
C GLN A 49 10.59 4.17 0.89
N ARG A 50 10.90 4.76 2.05
CA ARG A 50 11.12 6.21 2.16
C ARG A 50 12.32 6.66 1.34
N GLN A 51 13.42 5.90 1.37
CA GLN A 51 14.59 6.18 0.54
C GLN A 51 14.26 6.07 -0.95
N LEU A 52 13.51 5.04 -1.35
CA LEU A 52 13.12 4.85 -2.74
C LEU A 52 12.19 5.96 -3.23
N LEU A 53 11.21 6.39 -2.42
CA LEU A 53 10.29 7.48 -2.78
C LEU A 53 11.01 8.83 -2.91
N LEU A 54 11.93 9.14 -2.00
CA LEU A 54 12.78 10.33 -2.11
C LEU A 54 13.71 10.24 -3.32
N GLY A 55 14.21 9.04 -3.63
CA GLY A 55 15.00 8.74 -4.81
C GLY A 55 14.18 8.85 -6.10
N GLN A 56 12.93 8.43 -6.11
CA GLN A 56 12.07 8.35 -7.30
C GLN A 56 11.89 9.71 -7.97
N TRP A 57 11.73 10.78 -7.19
CA TRP A 57 11.73 12.16 -7.71
C TRP A 57 13.05 12.54 -8.38
N ARG A 58 14.18 12.11 -7.81
CA ARG A 58 15.52 12.36 -8.36
C ARG A 58 15.78 11.52 -9.61
N PHE A 59 15.29 10.28 -9.62
CA PHE A 59 15.43 9.33 -10.72
C PHE A 59 14.44 9.58 -11.86
N ASN A 60 13.36 10.35 -11.66
CA ASN A 60 12.44 10.71 -12.73
C ASN A 60 13.14 11.49 -13.86
N VAL A 61 14.22 12.21 -13.53
CA VAL A 61 15.11 12.86 -14.51
C VAL A 61 15.81 11.85 -15.43
N LEU A 62 16.04 10.61 -14.97
CA LEU A 62 16.66 9.54 -15.77
C LEU A 62 15.77 9.09 -16.94
N ASN A 63 14.44 9.23 -16.80
CA ASN A 63 13.45 8.90 -17.84
C ASN A 63 13.45 9.91 -19.00
N PHE A 64 13.91 11.15 -18.78
CA PHE A 64 13.85 12.19 -19.81
C PHE A 64 14.83 11.91 -20.97
N TRP A 65 15.97 11.25 -20.71
CA TRP A 65 16.92 10.89 -21.76
C TRP A 65 17.80 9.67 -21.43
N PRO A 66 17.33 8.43 -21.72
CA PRO A 66 17.95 7.20 -21.20
C PRO A 66 19.39 6.95 -21.68
N ARG A 67 19.78 7.49 -22.85
CA ARG A 67 21.15 7.34 -23.39
C ARG A 67 22.16 8.29 -22.75
N LEU A 68 21.75 9.51 -22.40
CA LEU A 68 22.63 10.52 -21.79
C LEU A 68 22.66 10.38 -20.26
N SER A 69 21.52 10.00 -19.67
CA SER A 69 21.43 9.73 -18.23
C SER A 69 22.33 8.57 -17.81
N LYS A 70 22.46 7.54 -18.64
CA LYS A 70 23.39 6.41 -18.45
C LYS A 70 24.88 6.76 -18.51
N LEU A 71 25.27 7.99 -18.84
CA LEU A 71 26.67 8.43 -18.88
C LEU A 71 26.92 9.56 -17.88
N VAL A 72 26.04 10.57 -17.88
CA VAL A 72 26.18 11.76 -17.02
C VAL A 72 25.77 11.48 -15.57
N LEU A 73 24.82 10.56 -15.36
CA LEU A 73 24.20 10.31 -14.06
C LEU A 73 24.55 8.91 -13.53
N TRP A 74 25.74 8.39 -13.84
CA TRP A 74 26.20 7.06 -13.38
C TRP A 74 26.10 6.87 -11.86
N LYS A 75 26.37 7.93 -11.08
CA LYS A 75 26.20 7.90 -9.62
C LYS A 75 24.75 7.67 -9.22
N GLN A 76 23.79 8.32 -9.89
CA GLN A 76 22.36 8.10 -9.63
C GLN A 76 21.89 6.73 -10.08
N TRP A 77 22.39 6.22 -11.21
CA TRP A 77 22.12 4.83 -11.62
C TRP A 77 22.66 3.83 -10.60
N LYS A 78 23.86 4.07 -10.06
CA LYS A 78 24.43 3.25 -9.00
C LYS A 78 23.55 3.27 -7.74
N GLU A 79 23.13 4.44 -7.28
CA GLU A 79 22.21 4.60 -6.15
C GLU A 79 20.86 3.90 -6.42
N PHE A 80 20.32 3.99 -7.64
CA PHE A 80 19.10 3.31 -8.03
C PHE A 80 19.23 1.78 -7.96
N TYR A 81 20.33 1.22 -8.48
CA TYR A 81 20.60 -0.22 -8.40
C TYR A 81 20.83 -0.69 -6.97
N GLU A 82 21.53 0.09 -6.14
CA GLU A 82 21.71 -0.20 -4.71
C GLU A 82 20.36 -0.24 -3.97
N LEU A 83 19.46 0.70 -4.27
CA LEU A 83 18.10 0.71 -3.71
C LEU A 83 17.25 -0.46 -4.22
N TYR A 84 17.38 -0.81 -5.49
CA TYR A 84 16.69 -1.95 -6.08
C TYR A 84 17.12 -3.28 -5.45
N GLU A 85 18.42 -3.46 -5.23
CA GLU A 85 18.95 -4.63 -4.52
C GLU A 85 18.54 -4.63 -3.05
N CYS A 86 18.50 -3.47 -2.38
CA CYS A 86 18.02 -3.37 -1.02
C CYS A 86 16.54 -3.81 -0.90
N ARG A 87 15.68 -3.37 -1.83
CA ARG A 87 14.28 -3.85 -1.95
C ARG A 87 14.23 -5.36 -2.04
N LYS A 88 15.00 -5.97 -2.94
CA LYS A 88 15.05 -7.43 -3.12
C LYS A 88 15.51 -8.13 -1.84
N GLN A 89 16.57 -7.66 -1.20
CA GLN A 89 17.14 -8.29 0.00
C GLN A 89 16.17 -8.35 1.17
N VAL A 90 15.28 -7.35 1.32
CA VAL A 90 14.33 -7.34 2.43
C VAL A 90 13.07 -8.15 2.13
N LEU A 91 12.57 -8.11 0.88
CA LEU A 91 11.31 -8.76 0.52
C LEU A 91 11.47 -10.24 0.11
N MET A 92 12.60 -10.60 -0.50
CA MET A 92 12.87 -11.96 -0.97
C MET A 92 12.80 -13.02 0.16
N PRO A 93 13.39 -12.79 1.36
CA PRO A 93 13.28 -13.74 2.46
C PRO A 93 11.84 -13.97 2.92
N LEU A 94 11.01 -12.92 2.89
CA LEU A 94 9.60 -12.99 3.30
C LEU A 94 8.78 -13.80 2.31
N ILE A 95 8.99 -13.56 1.01
CA ILE A 95 8.31 -14.30 -0.05
C ILE A 95 8.71 -15.77 -0.04
N ARG A 96 10.00 -16.08 0.11
CA ARG A 96 10.47 -17.48 0.20
C ARG A 96 9.94 -18.20 1.43
N ALA A 97 9.91 -17.55 2.58
CA ALA A 97 9.31 -18.10 3.79
C ALA A 97 7.82 -18.41 3.57
N ARG A 98 7.08 -17.52 2.91
CA ARG A 98 5.66 -17.74 2.60
C ARG A 98 5.47 -18.87 1.58
N LEU A 99 6.26 -18.89 0.52
CA LEU A 99 6.21 -19.93 -0.51
C LEU A 99 6.41 -21.33 0.10
N LYS A 100 7.39 -21.45 1.00
CA LYS A 100 7.64 -22.69 1.74
C LYS A 100 6.43 -23.09 2.61
N ALA A 101 5.88 -22.14 3.37
CA ALA A 101 4.71 -22.38 4.21
C ALA A 101 3.48 -22.82 3.38
N LYS A 102 3.23 -22.17 2.23
CA LYS A 102 2.13 -22.55 1.31
C LYS A 102 2.32 -23.97 0.77
N ARG A 103 3.54 -24.33 0.39
CA ARG A 103 3.86 -25.69 -0.10
C ARG A 103 3.64 -26.75 0.98
N GLU A 104 4.05 -26.49 2.21
CA GLU A 104 3.86 -27.39 3.36
C GLU A 104 2.37 -27.56 3.73
N GLN A 105 1.58 -26.50 3.59
CA GLN A 105 0.12 -26.58 3.78
C GLN A 105 -0.53 -27.45 2.69
N LEU A 106 -0.17 -27.23 1.42
CA LEU A 106 -0.64 -28.03 0.29
C LEU A 106 -0.27 -29.51 0.38
N SER A 107 0.91 -29.85 0.92
CA SER A 107 1.29 -31.25 1.12
C SER A 107 0.46 -31.92 2.22
N LYS A 108 0.15 -31.20 3.29
CA LYS A 108 -0.67 -31.74 4.40
C LYS A 108 -2.13 -31.97 4.01
N VAL A 109 -2.72 -31.05 3.23
CA VAL A 109 -4.09 -31.20 2.72
C VAL A 109 -4.23 -32.44 1.82
N LYS A 110 -3.20 -32.75 1.02
CA LYS A 110 -3.18 -33.96 0.17
C LYS A 110 -3.07 -35.26 0.96
N GLU A 111 -2.51 -35.24 2.17
CA GLU A 111 -2.39 -36.42 3.04
C GLU A 111 -3.64 -36.67 3.88
N ASP A 112 -4.30 -35.62 4.37
CA ASP A 112 -5.43 -35.76 5.31
C ASP A 112 -6.81 -35.84 4.66
N GLY A 113 -6.93 -35.61 3.34
CA GLY A 113 -8.19 -35.77 2.57
C GLY A 113 -9.39 -34.94 3.08
N ASN A 114 -9.17 -34.07 4.06
CA ASN A 114 -10.19 -33.25 4.67
C ASN A 114 -10.21 -31.91 3.95
N ASP A 115 -11.22 -31.73 3.09
CA ASP A 115 -11.62 -30.45 2.49
C ASP A 115 -12.22 -29.52 3.57
N GLY A 116 -11.50 -29.34 4.67
CA GLY A 116 -11.84 -28.44 5.74
C GLY A 116 -11.62 -27.01 5.25
N ASP A 117 -12.70 -26.40 4.76
CA ASP A 117 -12.93 -24.96 4.62
C ASP A 117 -12.77 -24.26 5.97
N GLY A 118 -11.54 -24.26 6.49
CA GLY A 118 -11.17 -23.71 7.77
C GLY A 118 -10.42 -22.41 7.57
N ASP A 119 -11.15 -21.30 7.45
CA ASP A 119 -10.65 -19.91 7.58
C ASP A 119 -9.26 -19.68 6.96
N TRP A 120 -9.04 -20.18 5.74
CA TRP A 120 -7.79 -19.93 5.03
C TRP A 120 -7.85 -18.52 4.47
N ILE A 121 -7.42 -17.56 5.28
CA ILE A 121 -7.27 -16.18 4.81
C ILE A 121 -6.25 -16.18 3.68
N VAL A 122 -6.76 -15.94 2.48
CA VAL A 122 -5.98 -15.82 1.24
C VAL A 122 -5.08 -14.59 1.34
N LEU A 123 -3.76 -14.80 1.26
CA LEU A 123 -2.81 -13.68 1.19
C LEU A 123 -2.59 -13.23 -0.23
N TYR A 124 -2.26 -11.95 -0.40
CA TYR A 124 -1.96 -11.39 -1.71
C TYR A 124 -0.86 -12.20 -2.44
N VAL A 125 0.24 -12.54 -1.75
CA VAL A 125 1.32 -13.34 -2.32
C VAL A 125 0.86 -14.75 -2.70
N ASP A 126 -0.08 -15.33 -1.96
CA ASP A 126 -0.61 -16.65 -2.31
C ASP A 126 -1.41 -16.59 -3.61
N THR A 127 -2.18 -15.53 -3.83
CA THR A 127 -2.89 -15.34 -5.10
C THR A 127 -1.92 -15.21 -6.26
N LEU A 128 -0.83 -14.44 -6.10
CA LEU A 128 0.19 -14.29 -7.12
C LEU A 128 0.86 -15.63 -7.50
N LEU A 129 1.01 -16.55 -6.55
CA LEU A 129 1.58 -17.87 -6.81
C LEU A 129 0.66 -18.79 -7.63
N ASP A 130 -0.64 -18.51 -7.62
CA ASP A 130 -1.65 -19.27 -8.37
C ASP A 130 -2.00 -18.61 -9.70
N VAL A 131 -1.56 -17.37 -9.93
CA VAL A 131 -1.73 -16.67 -11.20
C VAL A 131 -0.87 -17.32 -12.29
N GLU A 132 -1.52 -17.60 -13.43
CA GLU A 132 -0.88 -18.00 -14.67
C GLU A 132 -1.04 -16.88 -15.71
N LEU A 133 0.07 -16.48 -16.34
CA LEU A 133 0.05 -15.42 -17.35
C LEU A 133 -0.65 -15.93 -18.62
N PRO A 134 -1.68 -15.24 -19.13
CA PRO A 134 -2.50 -15.73 -20.23
C PRO A 134 -1.72 -15.84 -21.55
N GLU A 135 -0.73 -14.97 -21.77
CA GLU A 135 0.06 -14.94 -23.01
C GLU A 135 1.20 -15.97 -22.99
N GLU A 136 1.92 -16.06 -21.87
CA GLU A 136 3.11 -16.89 -21.74
C GLU A 136 2.82 -18.30 -21.18
N LYS A 137 1.60 -18.53 -20.67
CA LYS A 137 1.14 -19.80 -20.04
C LYS A 137 2.14 -20.36 -19.04
N ARG A 138 2.73 -19.46 -18.25
CA ARG A 138 3.65 -19.77 -17.16
C ARG A 138 3.21 -19.07 -15.88
N LYS A 139 3.72 -19.58 -14.77
CA LYS A 139 3.58 -18.93 -13.46
C LYS A 139 4.58 -17.78 -13.32
N LEU A 140 4.27 -16.88 -12.39
CA LEU A 140 5.17 -15.78 -12.02
C LEU A 140 6.45 -16.31 -11.38
N GLU A 141 7.59 -15.71 -11.76
CA GLU A 141 8.89 -15.96 -11.14
C GLU A 141 9.01 -15.28 -9.78
N GLU A 142 9.96 -15.74 -8.95
CA GLU A 142 10.15 -15.20 -7.59
C GLU A 142 10.39 -13.68 -7.60
N ASP A 143 11.15 -13.17 -8.57
CA ASP A 143 11.48 -11.77 -8.69
C ASP A 143 10.31 -10.92 -9.21
N GLU A 144 9.46 -11.47 -10.08
CA GLU A 144 8.19 -10.86 -10.51
C GLU A 144 7.24 -10.72 -9.32
N ILE A 145 7.12 -11.76 -8.48
CA ILE A 145 6.31 -11.74 -7.26
C ILE A 145 6.86 -10.69 -6.28
N VAL A 146 8.19 -10.61 -6.09
CA VAL A 146 8.84 -9.55 -5.31
C VAL A 146 8.50 -8.18 -5.90
N SER A 147 8.50 -8.05 -7.23
CA SER A 147 8.21 -6.78 -7.87
C SER A 147 6.77 -6.34 -7.59
N LEU A 148 5.80 -7.19 -7.91
CA LEU A 148 4.37 -6.92 -7.73
C LEU A 148 3.99 -6.69 -6.27
N SER A 149 4.59 -7.45 -5.35
CA SER A 149 4.37 -7.26 -3.90
C SER A 149 4.82 -5.88 -3.45
N TRP A 150 5.98 -5.43 -3.90
CA TRP A 150 6.47 -4.09 -3.55
C TRP A 150 5.66 -2.98 -4.21
N GLU A 151 5.27 -3.14 -5.48
CA GLU A 151 4.40 -2.17 -6.14
C GLU A 151 3.09 -1.99 -5.40
N PHE A 152 2.48 -3.10 -4.94
CA PHE A 152 1.29 -3.08 -4.11
C PHE A 152 1.52 -2.30 -2.79
N LEU A 153 2.63 -2.55 -2.10
CA LEU A 153 2.98 -1.82 -0.86
C LEU A 153 3.15 -0.32 -1.11
N ILE A 154 3.89 0.07 -2.15
CA ILE A 154 4.19 1.49 -2.45
C ILE A 154 2.96 2.23 -2.95
N ALA A 155 2.32 1.70 -4.01
CA ALA A 155 1.19 2.34 -4.65
C ALA A 155 -0.02 2.44 -3.69
N GLY A 156 -0.23 1.40 -2.88
CA GLY A 156 -1.29 1.36 -1.89
C GLY A 156 -1.06 2.36 -0.74
N THR A 157 0.17 2.54 -0.26
CA THR A 157 0.43 3.35 0.94
C THR A 157 0.17 4.84 0.72
N ASP A 158 0.81 5.43 -0.29
CA ASP A 158 0.84 6.89 -0.43
C ASP A 158 -0.48 7.44 -0.97
N SER A 159 -1.11 6.73 -1.91
CA SER A 159 -2.38 7.14 -2.52
C SER A 159 -3.53 7.11 -1.51
N THR A 160 -3.68 6.03 -0.76
CA THR A 160 -4.75 5.88 0.25
C THR A 160 -4.54 6.83 1.42
N SER A 161 -3.31 7.02 1.88
CA SER A 161 -2.99 7.98 2.94
C SER A 161 -3.32 9.42 2.50
N THR A 162 -3.08 9.74 1.23
CA THR A 162 -3.43 11.05 0.66
C THR A 162 -4.95 11.20 0.56
N ALA A 163 -5.67 10.16 0.11
CA ALA A 163 -7.13 10.17 0.09
C ALA A 163 -7.73 10.37 1.49
N LEU A 164 -7.21 9.67 2.51
CA LEU A 164 -7.64 9.85 3.91
C LEU A 164 -7.40 11.28 4.41
N GLN A 165 -6.28 11.90 4.04
CA GLN A 165 -6.02 13.31 4.36
C GLN A 165 -7.05 14.23 3.71
N TRP A 166 -7.32 14.06 2.42
CA TRP A 166 -8.33 14.85 1.71
C TRP A 166 -9.71 14.70 2.34
N ILE A 167 -10.09 13.48 2.73
CA ILE A 167 -11.36 13.21 3.41
C ILE A 167 -11.43 13.96 4.75
N MET A 168 -10.36 13.95 5.56
CA MET A 168 -10.35 14.69 6.83
C MET A 168 -10.46 16.21 6.63
N VAL A 169 -9.84 16.76 5.59
CA VAL A 169 -9.94 18.20 5.28
C VAL A 169 -11.32 18.58 4.74
N MET A 170 -11.99 17.67 4.01
CA MET A 170 -13.31 17.91 3.42
C MET A 170 -14.49 17.59 4.37
N GLN A 171 -14.29 16.80 5.43
CA GLN A 171 -15.35 16.48 6.40
C GLN A 171 -15.99 17.72 7.07
N PRO A 172 -15.23 18.75 7.49
CA PRO A 172 -15.81 19.99 8.01
C PRO A 172 -16.63 20.76 6.96
N THR A 173 -16.18 20.79 5.70
CA THR A 173 -16.87 21.54 4.62
C THR A 173 -18.16 20.86 4.17
N LEU A 174 -18.23 19.52 4.23
CA LEU A 174 -19.45 18.76 3.98
C LEU A 174 -20.50 18.96 5.09
N LYS A 175 -20.08 19.08 6.34
CA LYS A 175 -20.98 19.34 7.48
C LYS A 175 -21.54 20.76 7.48
N THR A 176 -20.80 21.75 6.99
CA THR A 176 -21.32 23.10 6.79
C THR A 176 -22.28 23.19 5.61
N GLY A 177 -22.00 22.50 4.49
CA GLY A 177 -22.92 22.47 3.34
C GLY A 177 -24.27 21.79 3.63
N SER A 178 -24.32 20.84 4.57
CA SER A 178 -25.59 20.25 5.02
C SER A 178 -26.42 21.17 5.92
N LEU A 179 -25.80 22.14 6.60
CA LEU A 179 -26.54 23.14 7.39
C LEU A 179 -27.11 24.25 6.51
N ASP A 180 -26.45 24.58 5.40
CA ASP A 180 -26.94 25.58 4.44
C ASP A 180 -28.11 25.08 3.56
N GLN A 181 -28.38 23.77 3.56
CA GLN A 181 -29.44 23.17 2.72
C GLN A 181 -30.77 22.94 3.46
N GLU A 182 -30.82 23.03 4.79
CA GLU A 182 -32.06 23.00 5.58
C GLU A 182 -32.76 24.38 5.69
N ASP A 183 -32.08 25.48 5.33
CA ASP A 183 -32.60 26.85 5.50
C ASP A 183 -33.16 27.49 4.20
N GLN A 184 -33.36 26.74 3.11
CA GLN A 184 -34.11 27.27 1.97
C GLN A 184 -35.62 27.25 2.25
N PRO A 185 -36.30 28.42 2.30
CA PRO A 185 -37.75 28.44 2.47
C PRO A 185 -38.41 27.83 1.22
N ALA A 186 -39.26 26.82 1.47
CA ALA A 186 -40.12 26.22 0.47
C ALA A 186 -40.81 27.30 -0.37
N PHE A 187 -40.53 27.28 -1.66
CA PHE A 187 -41.20 28.11 -2.66
C PHE A 187 -42.70 27.82 -2.61
N LYS A 188 -43.46 28.70 -1.94
CA LYS A 188 -44.93 28.65 -1.92
C LYS A 188 -45.42 28.97 -3.33
N LEU A 189 -46.05 27.99 -3.97
CA LEU A 189 -46.93 28.25 -5.10
C LEU A 189 -48.16 29.01 -4.58
N ASP A 190 -48.30 30.25 -5.03
CA ASP A 190 -49.49 31.07 -4.79
C ASP A 190 -50.57 30.62 -5.79
N GLU A 191 -51.55 29.86 -5.29
CA GLU A 191 -52.84 29.71 -5.94
C GLU A 191 -53.76 30.84 -5.46
N THR A 192 -53.85 31.92 -6.24
CA THR A 192 -55.03 32.80 -6.45
C THR A 192 -54.60 33.82 -7.53
N GLU A 193 -55.33 34.16 -8.60
CA GLU A 193 -56.76 34.28 -8.83
C GLU A 193 -57.12 33.87 -10.27
N LYS A 194 -58.30 33.24 -10.38
CA LYS A 194 -59.12 33.28 -11.58
C LYS A 194 -59.69 34.70 -11.72
N LEU A 195 -59.55 35.29 -12.91
CA LEU A 195 -60.61 36.01 -13.64
C LEU A 195 -60.20 36.16 -15.10
#